data_AF-A0A9Q3JLF4-F1
#
_entry.id   AF-A0A9Q3JLF4-F1
#
_cell.length_a   1.000
_cell.length_b   1.000
_cell.length_c   1.000
_cell.angle_alpha   90.00
_cell.angle_beta   90.00
_cell.angle_gamma   90.00
#
_symmetry.space_group_name_H-M   'P 1'
#
loop_
_entity.id
_entity.type
_entity.pdbx_description
1 polymer ?
#
loop_
_entity_poly.entity_id
_entity_poly.type
_entity_poly.pdbx_seq_one_letter_code
_entity_poly.pdbx_strand_id
1 'polypeptide(L)'
;MEFISGIDIIKEDFELPDRLVKAIFNTLFTRSSHRWYIKLRQAHGHQSWTWWKTQIINKWANNAWRFEVETSFESSKFNTEKDRALPCFCHQKDRLTALYPEMLEFMIYRNILRQFGGDLEHAVKSRNTE
;
A
#
# COMPACT_ATOMS: atom_id res chain seq x y z
N MET A 1 3.04 -0.79 2.20
CA MET A 1 4.51 -0.58 2.28
C MET A 1 4.87 0.64 3.11
N GLU A 2 4.12 1.74 3.00
CA GLU A 2 4.37 3.00 3.74
C GLU A 2 4.64 2.84 5.24
N PHE A 3 3.93 1.94 5.94
CA PHE A 3 4.21 1.66 7.35
C PHE A 3 5.64 1.15 7.59
N ILE A 4 6.09 0.19 6.77
CA ILE A 4 7.45 -0.37 6.86
C ILE A 4 8.47 0.69 6.45
N SER A 5 8.20 1.41 5.36
CA SER A 5 9.07 2.49 4.87
C SER A 5 9.23 3.62 5.90
N GLY A 6 8.15 4.02 6.57
CA GLY A 6 8.20 5.03 7.64
C GLY A 6 9.06 4.58 8.82
N ILE A 7 9.00 3.30 9.19
CA ILE A 7 9.90 2.75 10.22
C ILE A 7 11.34 2.66 9.72
N ASP A 8 11.57 2.31 8.45
CA ASP A 8 12.92 2.31 7.85
C ASP A 8 13.54 3.71 7.91
N ILE A 9 12.79 4.76 7.55
CA ILE A 9 13.23 6.17 7.65
C ILE A 9 13.56 6.54 9.10
N ILE A 10 12.65 6.26 10.05
CA ILE A 10 12.90 6.56 11.48
C ILE A 10 14.13 5.81 12.00
N LYS A 11 14.34 4.57 11.54
CA LYS A 11 15.49 3.78 11.94
C LYS A 11 16.80 4.37 11.39
N GLU A 12 16.77 4.90 10.17
CA GLU A 12 17.90 5.57 9.51
C GLU A 12 18.21 6.91 10.18
N ASP A 13 17.22 7.80 10.30
CA ASP A 13 17.38 9.16 10.85
C ASP A 13 17.92 9.17 12.29
N PHE A 14 17.56 8.17 13.09
CA PHE A 14 17.90 8.09 14.51
C PHE A 14 18.87 6.94 14.86
N GLU A 15 19.44 6.27 13.84
CA GLU A 15 20.34 5.11 13.99
C GLU A 15 19.80 4.04 14.97
N LEU A 16 18.48 3.81 14.96
CA LEU A 16 17.84 3.03 16.01
C LEU A 16 18.24 1.55 15.94
N PRO A 17 18.70 0.95 17.04
CA PRO A 17 18.91 -0.49 17.09
C PRO A 17 17.56 -1.23 17.04
N ASP A 18 17.55 -2.44 16.48
CA ASP A 18 16.32 -3.24 16.29
C ASP A 18 15.53 -3.45 17.59
N ARG A 19 16.22 -3.48 18.74
CA ARG A 19 15.58 -3.56 20.05
C ARG A 19 14.61 -2.40 20.33
N LEU A 20 14.91 -1.19 19.86
CA LEU A 20 14.07 -0.01 20.06
C LEU A 20 12.92 0.06 19.04
N VAL A 21 13.13 -0.41 17.82
CA VAL A 21 12.04 -0.57 16.83
C VAL A 21 10.89 -1.39 17.41
N LYS A 22 11.20 -2.44 18.17
CA LYS A 22 10.20 -3.26 18.88
C LYS A 22 9.47 -2.51 20.00
N ALA A 23 10.11 -1.54 20.65
CA ALA A 23 9.43 -0.70 21.64
C ALA A 23 8.40 0.20 20.96
N ILE A 24 8.72 0.72 19.78
CA ILE A 24 7.83 1.54 18.94
C ILE A 24 6.59 0.73 18.49
N PHE A 25 6.69 -0.58 18.28
CA PHE A 25 5.49 -1.37 17.93
C PHE A 25 4.40 -1.37 18.99
N ASN A 26 4.76 -1.21 20.27
CA ASN A 26 3.75 -1.09 21.33
C ASN A 26 2.92 0.19 21.18
N THR A 27 3.48 1.25 20.61
CA THR A 27 2.78 2.53 20.40
C THR A 27 2.10 2.59 19.05
N LEU A 28 2.69 2.00 18.01
CA LEU A 28 2.15 2.03 16.64
C LEU A 28 1.01 1.03 16.41
N PHE A 29 1.11 -0.19 16.93
CA PHE A 29 0.05 -1.17 16.76
C PHE A 29 -1.07 -0.92 17.77
N THR A 30 -2.32 -1.00 17.29
CA THR A 30 -3.51 -0.77 18.10
C THR A 30 -4.50 -1.92 17.96
N ARG A 31 -5.30 -2.17 19.01
CA ARG A 31 -6.38 -3.17 19.00
C ARG A 31 -5.92 -4.56 18.54
N SER A 32 -6.37 -5.02 17.37
CA SER A 32 -6.11 -6.36 16.84
C SER A 32 -4.67 -6.53 16.37
N SER A 33 -4.05 -5.51 15.78
CA SER A 33 -2.63 -5.56 15.39
C SER A 33 -1.72 -5.62 16.60
N HIS A 34 -2.08 -4.92 17.68
CA HIS A 34 -1.35 -4.99 18.96
C HIS A 34 -1.40 -6.40 19.56
N ARG A 35 -2.58 -7.01 19.62
CA ARG A 35 -2.74 -8.40 20.10
C ARG A 35 -1.95 -9.40 19.28
N TRP A 36 -1.94 -9.26 17.96
CA TRP A 36 -1.13 -10.09 17.07
C TRP A 36 0.36 -9.95 17.38
N TYR A 37 0.83 -8.71 17.52
CA TYR A 37 2.23 -8.41 17.84
C TYR A 37 2.65 -9.03 19.17
N ILE A 38 1.86 -8.86 20.24
CA ILE A 38 2.17 -9.41 21.57
C ILE A 38 2.28 -10.93 21.51
N LYS A 39 1.31 -11.62 20.88
CA LYS A 39 1.34 -13.08 20.73
C LYS A 39 2.60 -13.55 19.99
N LEU A 40 2.92 -12.89 18.87
CA LEU A 40 4.05 -13.29 18.05
C LEU A 40 5.39 -13.03 18.76
N ARG A 41 5.49 -11.93 19.51
CA ARG A 41 6.67 -11.61 20.32
C ARG A 41 6.85 -12.56 21.50
N GLN A 42 5.77 -13.01 22.14
CA GLN A 42 5.83 -14.04 23.19
C GLN A 42 6.31 -15.38 22.64
N ALA A 43 5.89 -15.76 21.45
CA ALA A 43 6.27 -17.04 20.84
C ALA A 43 7.72 -17.08 20.32
N HIS A 44 8.20 -15.99 19.72
CA HIS A 44 9.50 -15.97 19.02
C HIS A 44 10.57 -15.10 19.69
N GLY A 45 10.25 -14.46 20.82
CA GLY A 45 11.18 -13.65 21.58
C GLY A 45 11.68 -12.40 20.83
N HIS A 46 12.96 -12.07 21.03
CA HIS A 46 13.58 -10.93 20.37
C HIS A 46 14.07 -11.30 18.97
N GLN A 47 13.39 -10.74 17.96
CA GLN A 47 13.77 -10.90 16.55
C GLN A 47 14.30 -9.59 15.94
N SER A 48 14.97 -9.70 14.79
CA SER A 48 15.48 -8.58 13.99
C SER A 48 14.36 -7.82 13.29
N TRP A 49 14.63 -6.58 12.87
CA TRP A 49 13.67 -5.78 12.11
C TRP A 49 13.33 -6.45 10.77
N THR A 50 14.33 -7.02 10.07
CA THR A 50 14.11 -7.79 8.83
C THR A 50 13.10 -8.92 9.01
N TRP A 51 13.19 -9.67 10.12
CA TRP A 51 12.23 -10.72 10.42
C TRP A 51 10.82 -10.16 10.61
N TRP A 52 10.68 -9.05 11.34
CA TRP A 52 9.39 -8.38 11.55
C TRP A 52 8.78 -7.84 10.25
N LYS A 53 9.60 -7.29 9.33
CA LYS A 53 9.14 -6.90 7.99
C LYS A 53 8.46 -8.06 7.28
N THR A 54 9.09 -9.24 7.29
CA THR A 54 8.51 -10.46 6.70
C THR A 54 7.19 -10.86 7.37
N GLN A 55 7.09 -10.80 8.69
CA GLN A 55 5.86 -11.16 9.39
C GLN A 55 4.71 -10.18 9.13
N ILE A 56 5.01 -8.88 9.06
CA ILE A 56 4.04 -7.84 8.71
C ILE A 56 3.53 -8.07 7.28
N ILE A 57 4.43 -8.31 6.33
CA ILE A 57 4.07 -8.62 4.94
C ILE A 57 3.20 -9.88 4.87
N ASN A 58 3.58 -10.96 5.54
CA ASN A 58 2.81 -12.20 5.55
C ASN A 58 1.42 -12.03 6.19
N LYS A 59 1.28 -11.12 7.15
CA LYS A 59 0.00 -10.91 7.83
C LYS A 59 -0.96 -10.02 7.03
N TRP A 60 -0.46 -8.96 6.42
CA TRP A 60 -1.30 -7.90 5.83
C TRP A 60 -1.08 -7.65 4.33
N ALA A 61 -0.06 -8.25 3.73
CA ALA A 61 0.26 -8.13 2.30
C ALA A 61 0.59 -9.50 1.68
N ASN A 62 -0.11 -10.54 2.12
CA ASN A 62 0.03 -11.89 1.59
C ASN A 62 -0.62 -12.04 0.20
N ASN A 63 -0.42 -13.20 -0.42
CA ASN A 63 -0.93 -13.48 -1.77
C ASN A 63 -2.45 -13.40 -1.87
N ALA A 64 -3.19 -13.77 -0.81
CA ALA A 64 -4.65 -13.65 -0.80
C ALA A 64 -5.08 -12.17 -0.84
N TRP A 65 -4.47 -11.34 0.00
CA TRP A 65 -4.69 -9.89 -0.03
C TRP A 65 -4.31 -9.28 -1.38
N ARG A 66 -3.17 -9.69 -1.96
CA ARG A 66 -2.76 -9.22 -3.29
C ARG A 66 -3.81 -9.53 -4.35
N PHE A 67 -4.26 -10.78 -4.40
CA PHE A 67 -5.30 -11.23 -5.31
C PHE A 67 -6.61 -10.45 -5.13
N GLU A 68 -7.04 -10.21 -3.87
CA GLU A 68 -8.23 -9.42 -3.57
C GLU A 68 -8.10 -7.97 -4.07
N VAL A 69 -6.93 -7.34 -3.87
CA VAL A 69 -6.69 -5.97 -4.32
C VAL A 69 -6.59 -5.87 -5.84
N GLU A 70 -5.92 -6.83 -6.50
CA GLU A 70 -5.87 -6.93 -7.97
C GLU A 70 -7.26 -7.09 -8.55
N THR A 71 -8.05 -8.06 -8.05
CA THR A 71 -9.44 -8.27 -8.48
C THR A 71 -10.29 -7.02 -8.24
N SER A 72 -10.09 -6.34 -7.11
CA SER A 72 -10.79 -5.09 -6.81
C SER A 72 -10.42 -3.98 -7.78
N PHE A 73 -9.13 -3.86 -8.16
CA PHE A 73 -8.68 -2.90 -9.15
C PHE A 73 -9.30 -3.19 -10.52
N GLU A 74 -9.27 -4.44 -10.97
CA GLU A 74 -9.78 -4.86 -12.28
C GLU A 74 -11.30 -4.70 -12.42
N SER A 75 -12.05 -4.94 -11.34
CA SER A 75 -13.51 -4.84 -11.33
C SER A 75 -14.03 -3.41 -11.09
N SER A 76 -13.20 -2.50 -10.56
CA SER A 76 -13.60 -1.11 -10.26
C SER A 76 -13.55 -0.23 -11.51
N LYS A 77 -14.51 -0.42 -12.41
CA LYS A 77 -14.71 0.48 -13.56
C LYS A 77 -15.31 1.81 -13.11
N PHE A 78 -14.79 2.92 -13.63
CA PHE A 78 -15.32 4.23 -13.33
C PHE A 78 -16.67 4.46 -14.02
N ASN A 79 -17.67 4.93 -13.26
CA ASN A 79 -18.96 5.32 -13.79
C ASN A 79 -19.09 6.85 -13.80
N THR A 80 -19.12 7.46 -14.98
CA THR A 80 -19.19 8.92 -15.18
C THR A 80 -20.44 9.57 -14.59
N GLU A 81 -21.53 8.83 -14.40
CA GLU A 81 -22.80 9.35 -13.86
C GLU A 81 -22.87 9.26 -12.34
N LYS A 82 -22.11 8.33 -11.73
CA LYS A 82 -22.24 7.98 -10.31
C LYS A 82 -21.02 8.37 -9.48
N ASP A 83 -19.83 8.36 -10.08
CA ASP A 83 -18.58 8.45 -9.37
C ASP A 83 -17.92 9.82 -9.52
N ARG A 84 -17.25 10.28 -8.45
CA ARG A 84 -16.37 11.44 -8.52
C ARG A 84 -14.97 10.98 -8.94
N ALA A 85 -14.44 11.57 -10.01
CA ALA A 85 -13.17 11.17 -10.61
C ALA A 85 -12.00 11.18 -9.62
N LEU A 86 -11.86 12.24 -8.82
CA LEU A 86 -10.70 12.42 -7.92
C LEU A 86 -10.64 11.33 -6.81
N PRO A 87 -11.69 11.07 -6.01
CA PRO A 87 -11.67 9.97 -5.05
C PRO A 87 -11.40 8.60 -5.67
N CYS A 88 -12.02 8.29 -6.82
CA CYS A 88 -11.77 7.04 -7.52
C CYS A 88 -10.31 6.92 -7.95
N PHE A 89 -9.76 7.99 -8.53
CA PHE A 89 -8.36 8.03 -8.95
C PHE A 89 -7.41 7.82 -7.76
N CYS A 90 -7.59 8.56 -6.67
CA CYS A 90 -6.78 8.40 -5.46
C CYS A 90 -6.84 6.95 -4.94
N HIS A 91 -8.04 6.38 -4.86
CA HIS A 91 -8.22 5.01 -4.37
C HIS A 91 -7.54 3.97 -5.28
N GLN A 92 -7.63 4.13 -6.61
CA GLN A 92 -6.91 3.23 -7.53
C GLN A 92 -5.39 3.45 -7.49
N LYS A 93 -4.93 4.70 -7.29
CA LYS A 93 -3.50 5.02 -7.08
C LYS A 93 -2.97 4.31 -5.84
N ASP A 94 -3.69 4.35 -4.73
CA ASP A 94 -3.29 3.69 -3.48
C ASP A 94 -3.19 2.18 -3.66
N ARG A 95 -4.16 1.55 -4.34
CA ARG A 95 -4.12 0.12 -4.66
C ARG A 95 -2.90 -0.28 -5.49
N LEU A 96 -2.65 0.43 -6.59
CA LEU A 96 -1.51 0.11 -7.47
C LEU A 96 -0.17 0.36 -6.79
N THR A 97 -0.05 1.44 -6.01
CA THR A 97 1.17 1.74 -5.23
C THR A 97 1.41 0.66 -4.17
N ALA A 98 0.36 0.12 -3.55
CA ALA A 98 0.47 -0.95 -2.58
C ALA A 98 0.83 -2.30 -3.21
N LEU A 99 0.32 -2.61 -4.40
CA LEU A 99 0.63 -3.83 -5.15
C LEU A 99 2.03 -3.81 -5.76
N TYR A 100 2.40 -2.68 -6.36
CA TYR A 100 3.60 -2.51 -7.18
C TYR A 100 4.36 -1.24 -6.75
N PRO A 101 5.04 -1.26 -5.58
CA PRO A 101 5.71 -0.08 -5.03
C PRO A 101 6.87 0.44 -5.92
N GLU A 102 7.41 -0.39 -6.79
CA GLU A 102 8.49 -0.03 -7.73
C GLU A 102 7.95 0.43 -9.10
N MET A 103 6.62 0.44 -9.30
CA MET A 103 6.02 0.89 -10.55
C MET A 103 6.21 2.39 -10.72
N LEU A 104 6.69 2.80 -11.90
CA LEU A 104 6.83 4.21 -12.24
C LEU A 104 5.48 4.93 -12.20
N GLU A 105 5.48 6.16 -11.69
CA GLU A 105 4.25 6.92 -11.44
C GLU A 105 3.41 7.11 -12.72
N PHE A 106 4.04 7.35 -13.87
CA PHE A 106 3.31 7.44 -15.15
C PHE A 106 2.61 6.14 -15.54
N MET A 107 3.16 4.97 -15.17
CA MET A 107 2.54 3.67 -15.44
C MET A 107 1.32 3.45 -14.55
N ILE A 108 1.40 3.89 -13.28
CA ILE A 108 0.24 3.91 -12.37
C ILE A 108 -0.88 4.72 -13.01
N TYR A 109 -0.58 5.95 -13.45
CA TYR A 109 -1.57 6.84 -14.07
C TYR A 109 -2.18 6.26 -15.34
N ARG A 110 -1.35 5.67 -16.21
CA ARG A 110 -1.82 4.99 -17.42
C ARG A 110 -2.75 3.82 -17.10
N ASN A 111 -2.42 3.00 -16.11
CA ASN A 111 -3.25 1.85 -15.71
C ASN A 111 -4.59 2.29 -15.14
N ILE A 112 -4.60 3.37 -14.33
CA ILE A 112 -5.84 3.95 -13.84
C ILE A 112 -6.68 4.46 -15.00
N LEU A 113 -6.12 5.28 -15.90
CA LEU A 113 -6.88 5.84 -17.04
C LEU A 113 -7.51 4.77 -17.93
N ARG A 114 -6.87 3.61 -18.12
CA ARG A 114 -7.46 2.47 -18.84
C ARG A 114 -8.75 1.95 -18.20
N GLN A 115 -8.93 2.10 -16.88
CA GLN A 115 -10.17 1.74 -16.18
C GLN A 115 -11.31 2.74 -16.40
N PHE A 116 -11.00 3.96 -16.87
CA PHE A 116 -11.99 5.03 -17.07
C PHE A 116 -12.64 5.01 -18.46
N GLY A 117 -12.24 4.08 -19.34
CA GLY A 117 -12.82 3.93 -20.68
C GLY A 117 -12.34 4.97 -21.69
N GLY A 118 -12.63 4.70 -22.97
CA GLY A 118 -12.06 5.42 -24.12
C GLY A 118 -12.41 6.90 -24.21
N ASP A 119 -13.55 7.35 -23.70
CA ASP A 119 -13.96 8.76 -23.80
C ASP A 119 -13.04 9.71 -23.02
N LEU A 120 -12.56 9.30 -21.84
CA LEU A 120 -11.63 10.11 -21.04
C LEU A 120 -10.22 10.10 -21.63
N GLU A 121 -9.76 8.95 -22.12
CA GLU A 121 -8.44 8.81 -22.75
C GLU A 121 -8.36 9.63 -24.06
N HIS A 122 -9.45 9.65 -24.84
CA HIS A 122 -9.57 10.50 -26.02
C HIS A 122 -9.65 12.00 -25.68
N ALA A 123 -10.42 12.39 -24.65
CA ALA A 123 -10.56 13.80 -24.25
C ALA A 123 -9.28 14.41 -23.67
N VAL A 124 -8.44 13.61 -23.00
CA VAL A 124 -7.12 14.07 -22.50
C VAL A 124 -6.12 14.16 -23.66
N LYS A 125 -6.16 13.23 -24.61
CA LYS A 125 -5.27 13.26 -25.80
C LYS A 125 -5.58 14.43 -26.73
N SER A 126 -6.85 14.77 -26.94
CA SER A 126 -7.25 15.86 -27.84
C SER A 126 -6.86 17.26 -27.33
N ARG A 127 -6.82 17.46 -26.00
CA ARG A 127 -6.45 18.74 -25.37
C ARG A 127 -4.96 19.09 -25.42
N ASN A 128 -4.08 18.13 -25.66
CA ASN A 128 -2.63 18.36 -25.75
C ASN A 128 -2.15 18.54 -27.21
N THR A 129 -3.09 18.63 -28.16
CA THR A 129 -2.83 18.80 -29.60
C THR A 129 -3.30 20.15 -30.16
N GLU A 130 -3.66 21.10 -29.30
CA GLU A 130 -3.87 22.51 -29.65
C GLU A 130 -2.67 23.37 -29.27
#